data_AF-A0A3B8MZL3-F1
#
_entry.id   AF-A0A3B8MZL3-F1
#
_cell.length_a   1.000
_cell.length_b   1.000
_cell.length_c   1.000
_cell.angle_alpha   90.00
_cell.angle_beta   90.00
_cell.angle_gamma   90.00
#
_symmetry.space_group_name_H-M   'P 1'
#
loop_
_entity.id
_entity.type
_entity.pdbx_description
1 polymer ?
#
loop_
_entity_poly.entity_id
_entity_poly.type
_entity_poly.pdbx_seq_one_letter_code
_entity_poly.pdbx_strand_id
1 'polypeptide(L)'
;ENYVIDYRYLPNIAEKDKMIRVLIASSPKDIIEKYVKLAEMLKLKLEAIDIYSNSIYKACKKVNLAEGIVSVVDIGAVVTNVTVIDNGNYIFSRSIEFGGNKITQIIANAFNIDFQAAEEYKRAKKFIGEENYKDIEDTILLSFSEVFQQLSRIFDFYYATYHKNIQKIIMLGGTS
;
A
#
# COMPACT_ATOMS: atom_id res chain seq x y z
N GLU A 1 1.02 3.59 29.75
CA GLU A 1 0.43 3.18 28.47
C GLU A 1 1.47 3.38 27.36
N ASN A 2 1.77 2.34 26.58
CA ASN A 2 2.89 2.33 25.62
C ASN A 2 2.47 2.67 24.17
N TYR A 3 1.23 3.08 23.97
CA TYR A 3 0.65 3.36 22.65
C TYR A 3 -0.03 4.72 22.65
N VAL A 4 0.04 5.40 21.51
CA VAL A 4 -0.80 6.56 21.18
C VAL A 4 -1.94 6.05 20.32
N ILE A 5 -3.18 6.38 20.71
CA ILE A 5 -4.40 5.92 20.04
C ILE A 5 -5.21 7.16 19.65
N ASP A 6 -5.69 7.17 18.41
CA ASP A 6 -6.64 8.16 17.89
C ASP A 6 -7.75 7.45 17.09
N TYR A 7 -8.90 8.11 16.93
CA TYR A 7 -10.03 7.52 16.23
C TYR A 7 -10.86 8.53 15.44
N ARG A 8 -11.60 8.02 14.45
CA ARG A 8 -12.52 8.80 13.63
C ARG A 8 -13.77 8.01 13.30
N TYR A 9 -14.93 8.64 13.45
CA TYR A 9 -16.20 8.08 12.97
C TYR A 9 -16.22 8.02 11.45
N LEU A 10 -16.58 6.86 10.92
CA LEU A 10 -16.81 6.65 9.49
C LEU A 10 -18.31 6.61 9.22
N PRO A 11 -18.74 7.05 8.02
CA PRO A 11 -20.13 6.89 7.62
C PRO A 11 -20.49 5.40 7.49
N ASN A 12 -21.74 5.10 7.82
CA ASN A 12 -22.32 3.78 7.59
C ASN A 12 -22.61 3.63 6.10
N ILE A 13 -22.23 2.47 5.54
CA ILE A 13 -22.33 2.20 4.11
C ILE A 13 -23.54 1.32 3.80
N ALA A 14 -24.07 0.61 4.79
CA ALA A 14 -25.33 -0.14 4.70
C ALA A 14 -26.41 0.52 5.58
N GLU A 15 -27.61 0.74 5.02
CA GLU A 15 -28.75 1.36 5.71
C GLU A 15 -29.24 0.57 6.93
N LYS A 16 -28.91 -0.73 7.03
CA LYS A 16 -29.36 -1.61 8.12
C LYS A 16 -28.37 -1.72 9.28
N ASP A 17 -27.19 -1.11 9.21
CA ASP A 17 -26.19 -1.20 10.27
C ASP A 17 -26.53 -0.26 11.43
N LYS A 18 -27.01 -0.87 12.54
CA LYS A 18 -27.15 -0.19 13.85
C LYS A 18 -25.79 0.02 14.55
N MET A 19 -24.70 -0.47 13.97
CA MET A 19 -23.35 -0.33 14.50
C MET A 19 -22.71 0.97 14.04
N ILE A 20 -21.89 1.57 14.89
CA ILE A 20 -21.07 2.73 14.54
C ILE A 20 -19.75 2.22 13.97
N ARG A 21 -19.38 2.65 12.77
CA ARG A 21 -18.06 2.37 12.20
C ARG A 21 -17.05 3.40 12.70
N VAL A 22 -15.92 2.91 13.22
CA VAL A 22 -14.83 3.75 13.72
C VAL A 22 -13.52 3.29 13.08
N LEU A 23 -12.79 4.24 12.48
CA LEU A 23 -11.38 4.05 12.13
C LEU A 23 -10.54 4.33 13.36
N ILE A 24 -9.83 3.34 13.86
CA ILE A 24 -8.90 3.48 14.98
C ILE A 24 -7.48 3.39 14.44
N ALA A 25 -6.63 4.35 14.82
CA ALA A 25 -5.20 4.32 14.58
C ALA A 25 -4.49 4.14 15.93
N SER A 26 -3.52 3.25 15.98
CA SER A 26 -2.70 3.03 17.18
C SER A 26 -1.25 2.82 16.76
N SER A 27 -0.33 3.46 17.47
CA SER A 27 1.10 3.31 17.23
C SER A 27 1.87 3.27 18.55
N PRO A 28 2.91 2.43 18.66
CA PRO A 28 3.84 2.48 19.78
C PRO A 28 4.36 3.90 20.01
N LYS A 29 4.35 4.33 21.27
CA LYS A 29 4.74 5.70 21.63
C LYS A 29 6.17 6.01 21.23
N ASP A 30 7.07 5.03 21.27
CA ASP A 30 8.47 5.19 20.87
C ASP A 30 8.63 5.55 19.38
N ILE A 31 7.76 5.04 18.51
CA ILE A 31 7.75 5.39 17.08
C ILE A 31 7.33 6.86 16.92
N ILE A 32 6.25 7.26 17.59
CA ILE A 32 5.74 8.65 17.56
C ILE A 32 6.80 9.62 18.09
N GLU A 33 7.43 9.30 19.22
CA GLU A 33 8.47 10.13 19.84
C GLU A 33 9.69 10.32 18.94
N LYS A 34 10.05 9.33 18.11
CA LYS A 34 11.13 9.48 17.12
C LYS A 34 10.79 10.55 16.07
N TYR A 35 9.54 10.60 15.59
CA TYR A 35 9.10 11.63 14.64
C TYR A 35 9.01 13.03 15.28
N VAL A 36 8.55 13.12 16.54
CA VAL A 36 8.54 14.38 17.29
C VAL A 36 9.97 14.94 17.42
N LYS A 37 10.91 14.11 17.89
CA LYS A 37 12.32 14.50 18.03
C LYS A 37 12.94 14.91 16.70
N LEU A 38 12.63 14.19 15.61
CA LEU A 38 13.11 14.55 14.28
C LEU A 38 12.62 15.96 13.87
N ALA A 39 11.35 16.28 14.09
CA ALA A 39 10.82 17.60 13.78
C ALA A 39 11.49 18.70 14.62
N GLU A 40 11.73 18.45 15.91
CA GLU A 40 12.46 19.37 16.80
C GLU A 40 13.90 19.62 16.32
N MET A 41 14.64 18.57 15.96
CA MET A 41 16.00 18.66 15.42
C MET A 41 16.06 19.49 14.13
N LEU A 42 15.03 19.35 13.28
CA LEU A 42 14.88 20.11 12.05
C LEU A 42 14.28 21.51 12.27
N LYS A 43 13.96 21.88 13.52
CA LYS A 43 13.29 23.14 13.89
C LYS A 43 11.96 23.35 13.15
N LEU A 44 11.25 22.26 12.87
CA LEU A 44 9.93 22.27 12.25
C LEU A 44 8.83 22.23 13.32
N LYS A 45 7.73 22.93 13.08
CA LYS A 45 6.51 22.79 13.87
C LYS A 45 5.73 21.58 13.39
N LEU A 46 5.72 20.51 14.18
CA LEU A 46 4.96 19.30 13.87
C LEU A 46 3.47 19.53 14.16
N GLU A 47 2.66 19.67 13.11
CA GLU A 47 1.22 19.90 13.23
C GLU A 47 0.41 18.61 13.41
N ALA A 48 0.80 17.54 12.72
CA ALA A 48 0.11 16.25 12.78
C ALA A 48 1.03 15.09 12.40
N ILE A 49 0.75 13.92 12.97
CA ILE A 49 1.25 12.63 12.51
C ILE A 49 0.02 11.85 12.05
N ASP A 50 0.10 11.27 10.86
CA ASP A 50 -1.00 10.51 10.26
C ASP A 50 -0.54 9.09 9.90
N ILE A 51 -1.49 8.18 9.74
CA ILE A 51 -1.21 6.86 9.20
C ILE A 51 -1.26 6.90 7.67
N TYR A 52 -0.47 6.01 7.07
CA TYR A 52 -0.31 5.95 5.62
C TYR A 52 -1.66 5.76 4.89
N SER A 53 -2.52 4.85 5.34
CA SER A 53 -3.80 4.56 4.67
C SER A 53 -4.79 5.74 4.68
N ASN A 54 -4.82 6.51 5.78
CA ASN A 54 -5.62 7.73 5.87
C ASN A 54 -5.05 8.84 4.96
N SER A 55 -3.72 8.92 4.83
CA SER A 55 -3.06 9.85 3.93
C SER A 55 -3.39 9.57 2.46
N ILE A 56 -3.32 8.31 2.03
CA ILE A 56 -3.73 7.88 0.68
C ILE A 56 -5.21 8.15 0.44
N TYR A 57 -6.07 7.82 1.41
CA TYR A 57 -7.50 8.12 1.32
C TYR A 57 -7.76 9.63 1.08
N LYS A 58 -7.15 10.49 1.90
CA LYS A 58 -7.27 11.96 1.74
C LYS A 58 -6.75 12.43 0.39
N ALA A 59 -5.63 11.88 -0.08
CA ALA A 59 -5.05 12.22 -1.37
C ALA A 59 -5.99 11.82 -2.52
N CYS A 60 -6.46 10.57 -2.58
CA CYS A 60 -7.41 10.09 -3.58
C CYS A 60 -8.69 10.91 -3.62
N LYS A 61 -9.22 11.29 -2.45
CA LYS A 61 -10.39 12.17 -2.36
C LYS A 61 -10.11 13.56 -2.94
N LYS A 62 -8.94 14.14 -2.66
CA LYS A 62 -8.55 15.46 -3.16
C LYS A 62 -8.40 15.52 -4.68
N VAL A 63 -7.99 14.42 -5.31
CA VAL A 63 -7.80 14.34 -6.77
C VAL A 63 -8.94 13.63 -7.50
N ASN A 64 -10.11 13.47 -6.86
CA ASN A 64 -11.31 12.83 -7.44
C ASN A 64 -11.07 11.40 -7.95
N LEU A 65 -10.16 10.65 -7.31
CA LEU A 65 -9.90 9.23 -7.59
C LEU A 65 -10.65 8.28 -6.65
N ALA A 66 -11.51 8.83 -5.79
CA ALA A 66 -12.27 8.09 -4.78
C ALA A 66 -13.72 7.79 -5.20
N GLU A 67 -14.11 8.08 -6.44
CA GLU A 67 -15.45 7.80 -6.97
C GLU A 67 -15.59 6.32 -7.38
N GLY A 68 -16.74 5.72 -7.08
CA GLY A 68 -16.98 4.29 -7.28
C GLY A 68 -16.27 3.42 -6.24
N ILE A 69 -16.09 2.14 -6.54
CA ILE A 69 -15.44 1.17 -5.66
C ILE A 69 -14.00 0.95 -6.13
N VAL A 70 -13.07 1.57 -5.44
CA VAL A 70 -11.67 1.69 -5.85
C VAL A 70 -10.76 0.94 -4.88
N SER A 71 -9.88 0.11 -5.42
CA SER A 71 -8.73 -0.43 -4.69
C SER A 71 -7.48 0.34 -5.09
N VAL A 72 -6.84 0.99 -4.13
CA VAL A 72 -5.53 1.64 -4.31
C VAL A 72 -4.45 0.66 -3.86
N VAL A 73 -3.56 0.29 -4.77
CA VAL A 73 -2.46 -0.65 -4.54
C VAL A 73 -1.14 0.09 -4.69
N ASP A 74 -0.51 0.46 -3.58
CA ASP A 74 0.83 1.06 -3.57
C ASP A 74 1.89 -0.01 -3.37
N ILE A 75 2.69 -0.27 -4.39
CA ILE A 75 3.81 -1.22 -4.35
C ILE A 75 5.11 -0.46 -4.08
N GLY A 76 5.47 -0.40 -2.80
CA GLY A 76 6.71 0.20 -2.32
C GLY A 76 7.94 -0.70 -2.51
N ALA A 77 9.03 -0.33 -1.85
CA ALA A 77 10.28 -1.11 -1.88
C ALA A 77 10.18 -2.42 -1.07
N VAL A 78 9.50 -2.39 0.09
CA VAL A 78 9.41 -3.54 1.02
C VAL A 78 7.98 -4.03 1.20
N VAL A 79 7.01 -3.12 1.23
CA VAL A 79 5.61 -3.41 1.55
C VAL A 79 4.70 -2.90 0.44
N THR A 80 3.67 -3.67 0.15
CA THR A 80 2.56 -3.29 -0.72
C THR A 80 1.36 -2.95 0.15
N ASN A 81 0.86 -1.72 0.07
CA ASN A 81 -0.32 -1.28 0.81
C ASN A 81 -1.54 -1.26 -0.11
N VAL A 82 -2.61 -1.91 0.33
CA VAL A 82 -3.89 -1.99 -0.38
C VAL A 82 -4.94 -1.25 0.44
N THR A 83 -5.57 -0.23 -0.14
CA THR A 83 -6.64 0.56 0.48
C THR A 83 -7.89 0.50 -0.36
N VAL A 84 -9.01 0.06 0.22
CA VAL A 84 -10.31 0.01 -0.46
C VAL A 84 -11.14 1.23 -0.05
N ILE A 85 -11.67 1.91 -1.06
CA ILE A 85 -12.49 3.12 -0.95
C ILE A 85 -13.80 2.87 -1.72
N ASP A 86 -14.94 3.17 -1.11
CA ASP A 86 -16.27 3.03 -1.72
C ASP A 86 -16.98 4.39 -1.69
N ASN A 87 -17.18 4.98 -2.88
CA ASN A 87 -17.88 6.24 -3.08
C ASN A 87 -17.40 7.35 -2.14
N GLY A 88 -16.09 7.57 -2.10
CA GLY A 88 -15.47 8.61 -1.27
C GLY A 88 -15.29 8.25 0.21
N ASN A 89 -15.65 7.02 0.61
CA ASN A 89 -15.55 6.55 2.00
C ASN A 89 -14.44 5.52 2.16
N TYR A 90 -13.64 5.69 3.19
CA TYR A 90 -12.65 4.68 3.57
C TYR A 90 -13.33 3.39 4.06
N ILE A 91 -12.92 2.23 3.53
CA ILE A 91 -13.46 0.92 3.94
C ILE A 91 -12.50 0.22 4.88
N PHE A 92 -11.34 -0.16 4.37
CA PHE A 92 -10.26 -0.78 5.12
C PHE A 92 -8.95 -0.69 4.33
N SER A 93 -7.84 -0.96 5.01
CA SER A 93 -6.54 -1.19 4.38
C SER A 93 -5.91 -2.49 4.87
N ARG A 94 -5.01 -3.04 4.06
CA ARG A 94 -4.17 -4.20 4.36
C ARG A 94 -2.77 -3.96 3.81
N SER A 95 -1.78 -4.53 4.46
CA SER A 95 -0.39 -4.50 4.00
C SER A 95 0.05 -5.92 3.66
N ILE A 96 0.79 -6.06 2.57
CA ILE A 96 1.39 -7.30 2.09
C ILE A 96 2.91 -7.12 2.18
N GLU A 97 3.62 -8.07 2.77
CA GLU A 97 5.09 -8.06 2.91
C GLU A 97 5.79 -8.40 1.58
N PHE A 98 5.55 -7.56 0.58
CA PHE A 98 6.13 -7.66 -0.75
C PHE A 98 6.41 -6.26 -1.28
N GLY A 99 7.53 -6.09 -1.98
CA GLY A 99 7.85 -4.85 -2.67
C GLY A 99 8.99 -5.02 -3.67
N GLY A 100 9.37 -3.92 -4.31
CA GLY A 100 10.37 -3.88 -5.37
C GLY A 100 11.75 -4.42 -5.00
N ASN A 101 12.12 -4.48 -3.71
CA ASN A 101 13.38 -5.08 -3.26
C ASN A 101 13.45 -6.57 -3.59
N LYS A 102 12.30 -7.27 -3.62
CA LYS A 102 12.26 -8.68 -4.03
C LYS A 102 12.68 -8.84 -5.49
N ILE A 103 12.22 -7.94 -6.36
CA ILE A 103 12.58 -7.88 -7.78
C ILE A 103 14.07 -7.56 -7.91
N THR A 104 14.54 -6.56 -7.18
CA THR A 104 15.96 -6.17 -7.18
C THR A 104 16.86 -7.33 -6.76
N GLN A 105 16.45 -8.12 -5.77
CA GLN A 105 17.22 -9.30 -5.35
C GLN A 105 17.25 -10.41 -6.41
N ILE A 106 16.14 -10.62 -7.13
CA ILE A 106 16.09 -11.58 -8.25
C ILE A 106 17.09 -11.18 -9.33
N ILE A 107 17.11 -9.90 -9.71
CA ILE A 107 18.04 -9.36 -10.71
C ILE A 107 19.49 -9.48 -10.22
N ALA A 108 19.77 -9.08 -8.97
CA ALA A 108 21.10 -9.17 -8.38
C ALA A 108 21.66 -10.60 -8.46
N ASN A 109 20.83 -11.59 -8.12
CA ASN A 109 21.21 -12.99 -8.18
C ASN A 109 21.40 -13.50 -9.61
N ALA A 110 20.51 -13.10 -10.54
CA ALA A 110 20.56 -13.56 -11.93
C ALA A 110 21.80 -13.03 -12.67
N PHE A 111 22.18 -11.78 -12.41
CA PHE A 111 23.35 -11.15 -13.05
C PHE A 111 24.63 -11.23 -12.20
N ASN A 112 24.56 -11.81 -11.00
CA ASN A 112 25.65 -11.85 -10.03
C ASN A 112 26.29 -10.46 -9.79
N ILE A 113 25.43 -9.47 -9.54
CA ILE A 113 25.80 -8.07 -9.27
C ILE A 113 25.30 -7.66 -7.89
N ASP A 114 25.82 -6.56 -7.35
CA ASP A 114 25.33 -6.03 -6.09
C ASP A 114 23.90 -5.46 -6.19
N PHE A 115 23.27 -5.26 -5.04
CA PHE A 115 21.89 -4.77 -4.95
C PHE A 115 21.70 -3.39 -5.59
N GLN A 116 22.69 -2.50 -5.49
CA GLN A 116 22.60 -1.15 -6.01
C GLN A 116 22.63 -1.17 -7.54
N ALA A 117 23.57 -1.91 -8.14
CA ALA A 117 23.62 -2.15 -9.57
C ALA A 117 22.32 -2.80 -10.05
N ALA A 118 21.82 -3.82 -9.36
CA ALA A 118 20.55 -4.46 -9.71
C ALA A 118 19.36 -3.48 -9.70
N GLU A 119 19.31 -2.54 -8.74
CA GLU A 119 18.28 -1.51 -8.68
C GLU A 119 18.37 -0.56 -9.89
N GLU A 120 19.58 -0.16 -10.27
CA GLU A 120 19.80 0.67 -11.46
C GLU A 120 19.38 -0.07 -12.75
N TYR A 121 19.70 -1.35 -12.86
CA TYR A 121 19.26 -2.21 -13.97
C TYR A 121 17.73 -2.35 -14.02
N LYS A 122 17.08 -2.59 -12.87
CA LYS A 122 15.62 -2.64 -12.73
C LYS A 122 14.97 -1.33 -13.20
N ARG A 123 15.46 -0.19 -12.70
CA ARG A 123 14.91 1.14 -13.03
C ARG A 123 15.12 1.51 -14.49
N ALA A 124 16.23 1.10 -15.09
CA ALA A 124 16.51 1.31 -16.50
C ALA A 124 15.70 0.40 -17.44
N LYS A 125 14.93 -0.57 -16.90
CA LYS A 125 14.09 -1.52 -17.65
C LYS A 125 14.83 -2.30 -18.73
N LYS A 126 16.14 -2.50 -18.56
CA LYS A 126 17.04 -3.03 -19.60
C LYS A 126 16.79 -4.48 -20.01
N PHE A 127 15.97 -5.23 -19.27
CA PHE A 127 15.72 -6.65 -19.51
C PHE A 127 14.26 -6.96 -19.84
N ILE A 128 13.36 -5.98 -19.79
CA ILE A 128 11.92 -6.21 -20.00
C ILE A 128 11.65 -6.38 -21.50
N GLY A 129 10.99 -7.48 -21.90
CA GLY A 129 10.62 -7.78 -23.29
C GLY A 129 11.75 -8.28 -24.19
N GLU A 130 12.93 -8.55 -23.62
CA GLU A 130 14.10 -9.07 -24.33
C GLU A 130 14.14 -10.59 -24.23
N GLU A 131 14.21 -11.31 -25.36
CA GLU A 131 14.14 -12.79 -25.38
C GLU A 131 15.21 -13.46 -24.50
N ASN A 132 16.41 -12.87 -24.44
CA ASN A 132 17.53 -13.40 -23.65
C ASN A 132 17.31 -13.31 -22.13
N TYR A 133 16.29 -12.58 -21.66
CA TYR A 133 16.00 -12.39 -20.24
C TYR A 133 14.64 -12.92 -19.82
N LYS A 134 13.98 -13.72 -20.68
CA LYS A 134 12.65 -14.26 -20.42
C LYS A 134 12.54 -15.06 -19.13
N ASP A 135 13.55 -15.87 -18.80
CA ASP A 135 13.57 -16.64 -17.55
C ASP A 135 13.57 -15.74 -16.29
N ILE A 136 14.25 -14.59 -16.37
CA ILE A 136 14.30 -13.60 -15.28
C ILE A 136 12.94 -12.92 -15.16
N GLU A 137 12.34 -12.52 -16.29
CA GLU A 137 10.98 -11.97 -16.34
C GLU A 137 9.96 -12.94 -15.73
N ASP A 138 9.99 -14.21 -16.12
CA ASP A 138 9.10 -15.25 -15.59
C ASP A 138 9.30 -15.41 -14.07
N THR A 139 10.54 -15.38 -13.60
CA THR A 139 10.85 -15.43 -12.15
C THR A 139 10.29 -14.22 -11.41
N ILE A 140 10.38 -13.03 -12.00
CA ILE A 140 9.80 -11.81 -11.43
C ILE A 140 8.28 -11.91 -11.40
N LEU A 141 7.64 -12.33 -12.49
CA LEU A 141 6.19 -12.53 -12.56
C LEU A 141 5.70 -13.55 -11.52
N LEU A 142 6.42 -14.67 -11.35
CA LEU A 142 6.13 -15.66 -10.33
C LEU A 142 6.24 -15.08 -8.92
N SER A 143 7.15 -14.14 -8.67
CA SER A 143 7.26 -13.48 -7.36
C SER A 143 6.03 -12.66 -6.98
N PHE A 144 5.27 -12.15 -7.96
CA PHE A 144 4.00 -11.44 -7.72
C PHE A 144 2.82 -12.36 -7.40
N SER A 145 2.97 -13.69 -7.55
CA SER A 145 1.88 -14.63 -7.28
C SER A 145 1.32 -14.51 -5.86
N GLU A 146 2.16 -14.19 -4.87
CA GLU A 146 1.73 -13.93 -3.50
C GLU A 146 0.88 -12.66 -3.40
N VAL A 147 1.30 -11.58 -4.06
CA VAL A 147 0.56 -10.31 -4.10
C VAL A 147 -0.81 -10.52 -4.73
N PHE A 148 -0.88 -11.22 -5.87
CA PHE A 148 -2.15 -11.51 -6.54
C PHE A 148 -3.09 -12.35 -5.68
N GLN A 149 -2.57 -13.37 -4.99
CA GLN A 149 -3.38 -14.16 -4.05
C GLN A 149 -3.93 -13.32 -2.90
N GLN A 150 -3.12 -12.42 -2.33
CA GLN A 150 -3.58 -11.54 -1.26
C GLN A 150 -4.58 -10.50 -1.77
N LEU A 151 -4.39 -9.95 -2.97
CA LEU A 151 -5.37 -9.05 -3.61
C LEU A 151 -6.71 -9.75 -3.85
N SER A 152 -6.71 -10.99 -4.35
CA SER A 152 -7.94 -11.78 -4.50
C SER A 152 -8.65 -11.95 -3.16
N ARG A 153 -7.94 -12.32 -2.09
CA ARG A 153 -8.53 -12.46 -0.74
C ARG A 153 -9.14 -11.15 -0.22
N ILE A 154 -8.48 -10.02 -0.47
CA ILE A 154 -8.98 -8.67 -0.12
C ILE A 154 -10.28 -8.39 -0.87
N PHE A 155 -10.34 -8.72 -2.16
CA PHE A 155 -11.52 -8.46 -2.98
C PHE A 155 -12.67 -9.41 -2.64
N ASP A 156 -12.38 -10.68 -2.39
CA ASP A 156 -13.35 -11.68 -1.91
C ASP A 156 -13.93 -11.27 -0.55
N PHE A 157 -13.10 -10.78 0.37
CA PHE A 157 -13.56 -10.24 1.65
C PHE A 157 -14.51 -9.05 1.46
N TYR A 158 -14.17 -8.12 0.56
CA TYR A 158 -15.04 -6.99 0.25
C TYR A 158 -16.37 -7.45 -0.38
N TYR A 159 -16.33 -8.37 -1.35
CA TYR A 159 -17.53 -8.92 -1.98
C TYR A 159 -18.42 -9.69 -1.00
N ALA A 160 -17.84 -10.53 -0.13
CA ALA A 160 -18.57 -11.26 0.89
C ALA A 160 -19.25 -10.35 1.91
N THR A 161 -18.67 -9.17 2.19
CA THR A 161 -19.19 -8.22 3.17
C THR A 161 -20.23 -7.27 2.56
N TYR A 162 -20.01 -6.77 1.35
CA TYR A 162 -20.79 -5.69 0.75
C TYR A 162 -21.60 -6.10 -0.49
N HIS A 163 -21.40 -7.31 -1.01
CA HIS A 163 -22.03 -7.84 -2.23
C HIS A 163 -21.83 -6.95 -3.47
N LYS A 164 -20.67 -6.30 -3.56
CA LYS A 164 -20.26 -5.48 -4.71
C LYS A 164 -18.82 -5.83 -5.09
N ASN A 165 -18.49 -5.64 -6.36
CA ASN A 165 -17.14 -5.86 -6.88
C ASN A 165 -16.31 -4.57 -6.84
N ILE A 166 -14.99 -4.72 -6.69
CA ILE A 166 -14.06 -3.62 -6.97
C ILE A 166 -14.20 -3.24 -8.45
N GLN A 167 -14.40 -1.96 -8.73
CA GLN A 167 -14.64 -1.43 -10.07
C GLN A 167 -13.35 -0.92 -10.73
N LYS A 168 -12.41 -0.45 -9.91
CA LYS A 168 -11.16 0.15 -10.40
C LYS A 168 -10.00 -0.19 -9.47
N ILE A 169 -8.85 -0.47 -10.07
CA ILE A 169 -7.58 -0.56 -9.37
C ILE A 169 -6.73 0.65 -9.75
N ILE A 170 -6.19 1.34 -8.75
CA ILE A 170 -5.23 2.43 -8.93
C ILE A 170 -3.90 1.93 -8.41
N MET A 171 -2.91 1.88 -9.29
CA MET A 171 -1.56 1.50 -8.93
C MET A 171 -0.76 2.73 -8.51
N LEU A 172 -0.05 2.62 -7.40
CA LEU A 172 0.89 3.61 -6.87
C LEU A 172 2.23 2.92 -6.53
N GLY A 173 3.21 3.73 -6.15
CA GLY A 173 4.51 3.25 -5.68
C GLY A 173 5.56 3.21 -6.80
N GLY A 174 6.83 3.08 -6.41
CA GLY A 174 7.94 3.07 -7.38
C GLY A 174 8.04 1.77 -8.19
N THR A 175 7.34 0.71 -7.76
CA THR A 175 7.38 -0.62 -8.39
C THR A 175 6.21 -0.86 -9.36
N SER A 176 5.18 -0.01 -9.35
CA SER A 176 4.07 -0.08 -10.30
C SER A 176 4.45 0.44 -11.68
#